data_AF-A0A2V7WFZ6-F1
#
_entry.id   AF-A0A2V7WFZ6-F1
#
_cell.length_a   1.000
_cell.length_b   1.000
_cell.length_c   1.000
_cell.angle_alpha   90.00
_cell.angle_beta   90.00
_cell.angle_gamma   90.00
#
_symmetry.space_group_name_H-M   'P 1'
#
loop_
_entity.id
_entity.type
_entity.pdbx_description
1 polymer ?
#
loop_
_entity_poly.entity_id
_entity_poly.type
_entity_poly.pdbx_seq_one_letter_code
_entity_poly.pdbx_strand_id
1 'polypeptide(L)'
;MRPLLIGCVAVSLAVTLSAAPANRVQFLSKVYTIDRKYRSMEGPSSVQKIYLGDLQKPELLWIVGIRTEMVGEDGETPQLAELMCHVNVDLDPARHQALFDFGRPVAARLMTLSQGMLSATLPVGFGFPIASNEPLLLFTQVLNHNIEHPDNLKVRHRVTFEYVRDRDLAQPMKPLFNVGASGMVQLDNNPLALASMMPGHDGEHAASCLIGSRAPNATASAADYVDPSGRHMTGHWVVPPGRQTNASDITWFMNLPYDTKLHYAAVHLHPFAESLSIRDVTTGETVLKSQAKNPAAGVGLTHVDTFASVPGMPMRKNHKYELVSVYNNTSSGTADSMASVFLGFDDPEFIKPSAAGLAKRSATLDSDTIVMRTSAGDLSATLDRSAAPNTVIQVARLLLGGAFDNTSAINNGSDLRLAIPVTERVRNLLQPLAGDRGGPIERGAVMYCPPPELGLRIILKAAAPYDNRCTAFARMAASPEIMNAIATAPSGTAISVKRID
;
A
#
# COMPACT_ATOMS: atom_id res chain seq x y z
N MET A 1 -31.45 11.13 67.78
CA MET A 1 -31.14 11.91 66.55
C MET A 1 -30.34 11.01 65.62
N ARG A 2 -30.93 10.59 64.49
CA ARG A 2 -30.26 9.81 63.43
C ARG A 2 -29.76 10.79 62.36
N PRO A 3 -28.54 10.64 61.79
CA PRO A 3 -28.10 11.49 60.71
C PRO A 3 -28.68 11.00 59.38
N LEU A 4 -29.10 11.96 58.55
CA LEU A 4 -29.63 11.78 57.21
C LEU A 4 -28.45 11.56 56.24
N LEU A 5 -28.42 10.43 55.52
CA LEU A 5 -27.53 10.23 54.37
C LEU A 5 -28.16 10.90 53.15
N ILE A 6 -27.47 11.90 52.59
CA ILE A 6 -27.78 12.48 51.27
C ILE A 6 -26.97 11.70 50.24
N GLY A 7 -27.64 10.91 49.40
CA GLY A 7 -27.04 10.23 48.27
C GLY A 7 -26.90 11.18 47.08
N CYS A 8 -25.67 11.45 46.64
CA CYS A 8 -25.40 12.07 45.34
C CYS A 8 -25.63 11.03 44.24
N VAL A 9 -26.68 11.21 43.45
CA VAL A 9 -26.87 10.50 42.18
C VAL A 9 -25.98 11.18 41.14
N ALA A 10 -24.87 10.53 40.78
CA ALA A 10 -24.07 10.93 39.63
C ALA A 10 -24.79 10.49 38.35
N VAL A 11 -25.37 11.45 37.63
CA VAL A 11 -25.93 11.23 36.29
C VAL A 11 -24.77 11.28 35.29
N SER A 12 -24.30 10.11 34.87
CA SER A 12 -23.36 9.99 33.75
C SER A 12 -24.10 10.29 32.44
N LEU A 13 -23.93 11.50 31.90
CA LEU A 13 -24.34 11.80 30.53
C LEU A 13 -23.45 11.00 29.56
N ALA A 14 -24.00 9.92 29.00
CA ALA A 14 -23.43 9.24 27.85
C ALA A 14 -23.55 10.17 26.64
N VAL A 15 -22.46 10.85 26.28
CA VAL A 15 -22.37 11.56 25.00
C VAL A 15 -22.35 10.49 23.90
N THR A 16 -23.46 10.34 23.19
CA THR A 16 -23.52 9.54 21.97
C THR A 16 -22.70 10.26 20.90
N LEU A 17 -21.49 9.77 20.59
CA LEU A 17 -20.78 10.18 19.38
C LEU A 17 -21.64 9.79 18.18
N SER A 18 -22.33 10.76 17.58
CA SER A 18 -22.95 10.59 16.27
C SER A 18 -21.85 10.76 15.22
N ALA A 19 -21.58 9.70 14.46
CA ALA A 19 -20.68 9.79 13.31
C ALA A 19 -21.30 10.70 12.24
N ALA A 20 -20.48 11.56 11.61
CA ALA A 20 -20.92 12.31 10.43
C ALA A 20 -21.43 11.33 9.36
N PRO A 21 -22.49 11.67 8.60
CA PRO A 21 -23.04 10.77 7.58
C PRO A 21 -21.97 10.46 6.53
N ALA A 22 -21.68 9.17 6.34
CA ALA A 22 -20.75 8.72 5.32
C ALA A 22 -21.37 8.87 3.93
N ASN A 23 -20.59 9.44 3.01
CA ASN A 23 -20.88 9.42 1.58
C ASN A 23 -20.61 8.02 1.04
N ARG A 24 -21.34 7.65 -0.02
CA ARG A 24 -21.16 6.38 -0.72
C ARG A 24 -20.89 6.62 -2.19
N VAL A 25 -19.91 5.90 -2.72
CA VAL A 25 -19.64 5.86 -4.16
C VAL A 25 -19.46 4.43 -4.60
N GLN A 26 -20.01 4.10 -5.78
CA GLN A 26 -20.01 2.75 -6.32
C GLN A 26 -19.21 2.69 -7.61
N PHE A 27 -18.46 1.60 -7.77
CA PHE A 27 -17.73 1.27 -8.98
C PHE A 27 -18.09 -0.15 -9.41
N LEU A 28 -18.32 -0.32 -10.70
CA LEU A 28 -18.49 -1.63 -11.29
C LEU A 28 -17.18 -2.06 -11.95
N SER A 29 -16.78 -3.31 -11.69
CA SER A 29 -15.63 -3.90 -12.36
C SER A 29 -15.87 -4.06 -13.88
N LYS A 30 -14.86 -4.49 -14.64
CA LYS A 30 -15.11 -5.10 -15.96
C LYS A 30 -16.03 -6.33 -15.84
N VAL A 31 -16.67 -6.71 -16.95
CA VAL A 31 -17.38 -7.99 -17.05
C VAL A 31 -16.35 -9.11 -17.15
N TYR A 32 -16.53 -10.13 -16.31
CA TYR A 32 -15.72 -11.34 -16.29
C TYR A 32 -16.56 -12.52 -16.75
N THR A 33 -15.99 -13.35 -17.62
CA THR A 33 -16.63 -14.60 -18.05
C THR A 33 -16.05 -15.76 -17.25
N ILE A 34 -16.91 -16.52 -16.59
CA ILE A 34 -16.57 -17.76 -15.89
C ILE A 34 -16.90 -18.92 -16.84
N ASP A 35 -15.86 -19.53 -17.39
CA ASP A 35 -15.95 -20.60 -18.40
C ASP A 35 -15.55 -21.97 -17.85
N ARG A 36 -14.92 -22.01 -16.68
CA ARG A 36 -14.49 -23.24 -16.00
C ARG A 36 -14.28 -23.00 -14.50
N LYS A 37 -13.84 -24.03 -13.80
CA LYS A 37 -13.27 -23.89 -12.46
C LYS A 37 -11.90 -23.21 -12.50
N TYR A 38 -11.68 -22.29 -11.57
CA TYR A 38 -10.41 -21.62 -11.34
C TYR A 38 -9.87 -22.03 -9.98
N ARG A 39 -8.57 -22.30 -9.87
CA ARG A 39 -7.90 -22.30 -8.56
C ARG A 39 -7.70 -20.85 -8.09
N SER A 40 -7.23 -20.65 -6.87
CA SER A 40 -6.94 -19.29 -6.40
C SER A 40 -6.00 -18.57 -7.37
N MET A 41 -6.12 -17.26 -7.52
CA MET A 41 -5.30 -16.43 -8.41
C MET A 41 -5.37 -16.74 -9.93
N GLU A 42 -6.11 -17.77 -10.37
CA GLU A 42 -6.20 -18.14 -11.80
C GLU A 42 -7.38 -17.48 -12.54
N GLY A 43 -8.37 -16.99 -11.81
CA GLY A 43 -9.58 -16.44 -12.39
C GLY A 43 -9.35 -15.09 -13.08
N PRO A 44 -10.24 -14.70 -14.03
CA PRO A 44 -10.21 -13.39 -14.65
C PRO A 44 -10.09 -12.25 -13.63
N SER A 45 -9.19 -11.31 -13.91
CA SER A 45 -8.93 -10.16 -13.03
C SER A 45 -8.73 -8.88 -13.83
N SER A 46 -8.88 -7.74 -13.17
CA SER A 46 -8.53 -6.45 -13.76
C SER A 46 -8.19 -5.41 -12.70
N VAL A 47 -7.46 -4.38 -13.11
CA VAL A 47 -7.21 -3.17 -12.31
C VAL A 47 -7.90 -2.00 -12.98
N GLN A 48 -8.64 -1.21 -12.19
CA GLN A 48 -9.24 0.05 -12.60
C GLN A 48 -8.73 1.19 -11.74
N LYS A 49 -8.36 2.29 -12.37
CA LYS A 49 -8.06 3.55 -11.67
C LYS A 49 -9.38 4.25 -11.35
N ILE A 50 -9.61 4.56 -10.08
CA ILE A 50 -10.83 5.22 -9.59
C ILE A 50 -10.47 6.41 -8.69
N TYR A 51 -11.44 7.29 -8.46
CA TYR A 51 -11.31 8.47 -7.61
C TYR A 51 -12.57 8.66 -6.78
N LEU A 52 -12.45 8.98 -5.49
CA LEU A 52 -13.62 9.10 -4.60
C LEU A 52 -14.28 10.49 -4.61
N GLY A 53 -13.58 11.53 -5.06
CA GLY A 53 -14.11 12.90 -5.10
C GLY A 53 -13.70 13.71 -6.33
N ASP A 54 -13.80 15.04 -6.21
CA ASP A 54 -13.52 15.98 -7.32
C ASP A 54 -12.00 16.08 -7.58
N LEU A 55 -11.62 15.86 -8.84
CA LEU A 55 -10.22 15.94 -9.32
C LEU A 55 -9.67 17.36 -9.31
N GLN A 56 -10.52 18.37 -9.50
CA GLN A 56 -10.13 19.77 -9.65
C GLN A 56 -10.12 20.50 -8.30
N LYS A 57 -10.74 19.93 -7.28
CA LYS A 57 -10.85 20.51 -5.93
C LYS A 57 -10.38 19.49 -4.90
N PRO A 58 -9.05 19.26 -4.80
CA PRO A 58 -8.49 18.34 -3.83
C PRO A 58 -8.90 18.71 -2.41
N GLU A 59 -9.57 17.79 -1.73
CA GLU A 59 -9.92 17.88 -0.33
C GLU A 59 -9.55 16.59 0.41
N LEU A 60 -9.42 16.66 1.74
CA LEU A 60 -9.16 15.50 2.58
C LEU A 60 -10.44 14.68 2.74
N LEU A 61 -10.36 13.41 2.36
CA LEU A 61 -11.40 12.41 2.60
C LEU A 61 -10.90 11.34 3.58
N TRP A 62 -11.83 10.76 4.32
CA TRP A 62 -11.59 9.66 5.24
C TRP A 62 -12.33 8.43 4.73
N ILE A 63 -11.62 7.42 4.23
CA ILE A 63 -12.25 6.12 3.92
C ILE A 63 -12.58 5.46 5.26
N VAL A 64 -13.84 5.09 5.44
CA VAL A 64 -14.37 4.47 6.67
C VAL A 64 -14.92 3.06 6.44
N GLY A 65 -15.11 2.65 5.18
CA GLY A 65 -15.57 1.32 4.87
C GLY A 65 -15.51 0.99 3.39
N ILE A 66 -15.58 -0.31 3.11
CA ILE A 66 -15.68 -0.86 1.77
C ILE A 66 -16.57 -2.10 1.79
N ARG A 67 -17.33 -2.30 0.72
CA ARG A 67 -18.13 -3.49 0.48
C ARG A 67 -18.02 -3.91 -0.98
N THR A 68 -18.12 -5.20 -1.22
CA THR A 68 -18.26 -5.76 -2.57
C THR A 68 -19.42 -6.72 -2.64
N GLU A 69 -20.09 -6.74 -3.79
CA GLU A 69 -21.15 -7.67 -4.11
C GLU A 69 -20.86 -8.26 -5.49
N MET A 70 -21.12 -9.56 -5.67
CA MET A 70 -21.11 -10.17 -6.99
C MET A 70 -22.44 -9.89 -7.67
N VAL A 71 -22.40 -9.39 -8.90
CA VAL A 71 -23.57 -9.05 -9.72
C VAL A 71 -23.38 -9.54 -11.15
N GLY A 72 -24.46 -9.60 -11.93
CA GLY A 72 -24.45 -10.00 -13.33
C GLY A 72 -23.77 -8.97 -14.24
N GLU A 73 -23.76 -9.25 -15.54
CA GLU A 73 -23.21 -8.31 -16.54
C GLU A 73 -23.91 -6.95 -16.53
N ASP A 74 -25.19 -6.92 -16.15
CA ASP A 74 -26.02 -5.72 -15.98
C ASP A 74 -25.57 -4.82 -14.82
N GLY A 75 -24.79 -5.34 -13.87
CA GLY A 75 -24.39 -4.61 -12.65
C GLY A 75 -25.45 -4.57 -11.55
N GLU A 76 -26.59 -5.24 -11.74
CA GLU A 76 -27.77 -5.15 -10.87
C GLU A 76 -28.17 -6.52 -10.32
N THR A 77 -28.29 -7.54 -11.17
CA THR A 77 -28.75 -8.87 -10.80
C THR A 77 -27.76 -9.52 -9.84
N PRO A 78 -28.14 -9.85 -8.58
CA PRO A 78 -27.24 -10.48 -7.63
C PRO A 78 -26.67 -11.82 -8.15
N GLN A 79 -25.39 -12.07 -7.85
CA GLN A 79 -24.70 -13.30 -8.17
C GLN A 79 -24.11 -13.95 -6.92
N LEU A 80 -23.66 -15.20 -7.06
CA LEU A 80 -23.11 -15.97 -5.95
C LEU A 80 -21.87 -15.28 -5.37
N ALA A 81 -21.91 -14.98 -4.07
CA ALA A 81 -20.80 -14.36 -3.36
C ALA A 81 -19.51 -15.19 -3.39
N GLU A 82 -19.62 -16.52 -3.47
CA GLU A 82 -18.47 -17.43 -3.59
C GLU A 82 -17.65 -17.22 -4.87
N LEU A 83 -18.20 -16.52 -5.87
CA LEU A 83 -17.47 -16.16 -7.10
C LEU A 83 -16.51 -14.98 -6.90
N MET A 84 -16.50 -14.38 -5.71
CA MET A 84 -15.54 -13.33 -5.33
C MET A 84 -14.24 -13.97 -4.86
N CYS A 85 -13.13 -13.76 -5.58
CA CYS A 85 -11.81 -14.14 -5.06
C CYS A 85 -11.34 -13.10 -4.05
N HIS A 86 -11.02 -11.91 -4.55
CA HIS A 86 -10.65 -10.77 -3.73
C HIS A 86 -10.82 -9.44 -4.47
N VAL A 87 -10.94 -8.39 -3.66
CA VAL A 87 -10.91 -6.98 -4.07
C VAL A 87 -9.78 -6.32 -3.32
N ASN A 88 -8.87 -5.67 -4.03
CA ASN A 88 -7.81 -4.89 -3.42
C ASN A 88 -7.98 -3.42 -3.78
N VAL A 89 -7.74 -2.56 -2.78
CA VAL A 89 -7.63 -1.12 -2.96
C VAL A 89 -6.20 -0.75 -2.70
N ASP A 90 -5.48 -0.44 -3.77
CA ASP A 90 -4.10 -0.01 -3.70
C ASP A 90 -4.01 1.51 -3.94
N LEU A 91 -3.03 2.15 -3.31
CA LEU A 91 -2.61 3.53 -3.57
C LEU A 91 -1.22 3.53 -4.22
N ASP A 92 -0.85 4.66 -4.81
CA ASP A 92 0.55 4.92 -5.16
C ASP A 92 1.27 5.37 -3.88
N PRO A 93 2.17 4.56 -3.31
CA PRO A 93 2.77 4.86 -2.01
C PRO A 93 3.65 6.11 -2.05
N ALA A 94 4.32 6.38 -3.17
CA ALA A 94 5.18 7.55 -3.32
C ALA A 94 4.35 8.83 -3.44
N ARG A 95 3.26 8.78 -4.21
CA ARG A 95 2.31 9.90 -4.31
C ARG A 95 1.61 10.16 -2.97
N HIS A 96 1.13 9.13 -2.30
CA HIS A 96 0.44 9.24 -1.01
C HIS A 96 1.36 9.87 0.05
N GLN A 97 2.59 9.35 0.14
CA GLN A 97 3.62 9.91 1.01
C GLN A 97 3.88 11.39 0.71
N ALA A 98 3.94 11.79 -0.55
CA ALA A 98 4.12 13.18 -0.94
C ALA A 98 2.90 14.07 -0.62
N LEU A 99 1.68 13.57 -0.81
CA LEU A 99 0.44 14.31 -0.54
C LEU A 99 0.26 14.64 0.94
N PHE A 100 0.75 13.77 1.82
CA PHE A 100 0.62 13.91 3.28
C PHE A 100 1.91 14.24 4.01
N ASP A 101 3.03 14.36 3.29
CA ASP A 101 4.35 14.71 3.83
C ASP A 101 4.83 13.71 4.91
N PHE A 102 4.56 12.41 4.71
CA PHE A 102 5.04 11.39 5.64
C PHE A 102 6.56 11.20 5.50
N GLY A 103 7.25 11.01 6.63
CA GLY A 103 8.66 10.63 6.65
C GLY A 103 8.88 9.13 6.45
N ARG A 104 7.94 8.31 6.92
CA ARG A 104 7.99 6.84 6.75
C ARG A 104 7.53 6.38 5.36
N PRO A 105 7.99 5.20 4.87
CA PRO A 105 7.39 4.52 3.74
C PRO A 105 5.90 4.19 3.98
N VAL A 106 5.09 4.30 2.93
CA VAL A 106 3.66 3.97 2.94
C VAL A 106 3.44 2.61 2.28
N ALA A 107 2.59 1.76 2.85
CA ALA A 107 2.21 0.51 2.22
C ALA A 107 1.19 0.76 1.08
N ALA A 108 1.41 0.16 -0.08
CA ALA A 108 0.53 0.33 -1.23
C ALA A 108 -0.89 -0.20 -0.98
N ARG A 109 -1.04 -1.32 -0.27
CA ARG A 109 -2.34 -1.98 -0.03
C ARG A 109 -3.13 -1.34 1.09
N LEU A 110 -4.11 -0.51 0.77
CA LEU A 110 -4.93 0.17 1.76
C LEU A 110 -5.98 -0.75 2.40
N MET A 111 -6.78 -1.44 1.58
CA MET A 111 -7.80 -2.38 2.04
C MET A 111 -7.88 -3.59 1.11
N THR A 112 -8.20 -4.75 1.67
CA THR A 112 -8.45 -6.00 0.95
C THR A 112 -9.76 -6.59 1.43
N LEU A 113 -10.60 -7.06 0.51
CA LEU A 113 -11.72 -7.96 0.76
C LEU A 113 -11.44 -9.29 0.08
N SER A 114 -11.93 -10.39 0.64
CA SER A 114 -11.80 -11.72 0.01
C SER A 114 -12.96 -12.62 0.36
N GLN A 115 -13.03 -13.79 -0.26
CA GLN A 115 -14.07 -14.78 0.03
C GLN A 115 -14.25 -14.98 1.55
N GLY A 116 -15.51 -14.98 2.01
CA GLY A 116 -15.87 -15.00 3.43
C GLY A 116 -15.87 -13.63 4.14
N MET A 117 -15.35 -12.57 3.51
CA MET A 117 -15.32 -11.20 4.04
C MET A 117 -15.62 -10.20 2.91
N LEU A 118 -16.90 -9.97 2.64
CA LEU A 118 -17.38 -9.10 1.56
C LEU A 118 -17.49 -7.62 1.94
N SER A 119 -17.22 -7.27 3.20
CA SER A 119 -17.24 -5.90 3.67
C SER A 119 -16.31 -5.71 4.85
N ALA A 120 -15.81 -4.50 4.98
CA ALA A 120 -15.02 -4.03 6.11
C ALA A 120 -15.46 -2.61 6.48
N THR A 121 -15.55 -2.34 7.78
CA THR A 121 -15.91 -1.03 8.33
C THR A 121 -14.94 -0.71 9.46
N LEU A 122 -14.43 0.51 9.46
CA LEU A 122 -13.52 0.99 10.48
C LEU A 122 -14.29 1.37 11.76
N PRO A 123 -13.64 1.38 12.93
CA PRO A 123 -14.28 1.86 14.15
C PRO A 123 -14.73 3.32 14.02
N VAL A 124 -15.83 3.67 14.67
CA VAL A 124 -16.34 5.05 14.67
C VAL A 124 -15.26 6.03 15.12
N GLY A 125 -15.07 7.10 14.35
CA GLY A 125 -14.07 8.13 14.61
C GLY A 125 -12.68 7.82 14.07
N PHE A 126 -12.50 6.73 13.31
CA PHE A 126 -11.26 6.39 12.61
C PHE A 126 -11.45 6.35 11.10
N GLY A 127 -10.39 6.67 10.35
CA GLY A 127 -10.41 6.66 8.91
C GLY A 127 -9.02 6.57 8.29
N PHE A 128 -8.92 6.00 7.10
CA PHE A 128 -7.73 6.15 6.27
C PHE A 128 -7.79 7.48 5.52
N PRO A 129 -6.82 8.40 5.71
CA PRO A 129 -6.81 9.67 5.00
C PRO A 129 -6.48 9.43 3.52
N ILE A 130 -7.17 10.11 2.61
CA ILE A 130 -6.81 10.20 1.18
C ILE A 130 -7.09 11.61 0.67
N ALA A 131 -6.43 12.02 -0.42
CA ALA A 131 -6.88 13.20 -1.15
C ALA A 131 -8.01 12.83 -2.13
N SER A 132 -9.00 13.69 -2.31
CA SER A 132 -10.14 13.41 -3.22
C SER A 132 -9.74 13.15 -4.67
N ASN A 133 -8.61 13.73 -5.10
CA ASN A 133 -8.02 13.57 -6.42
C ASN A 133 -6.88 12.53 -6.47
N GLU A 134 -6.68 11.77 -5.39
CA GLU A 134 -5.71 10.70 -5.35
C GLU A 134 -6.27 9.47 -6.08
N PRO A 135 -5.54 8.91 -7.06
CA PRO A 135 -5.98 7.71 -7.75
C PRO A 135 -5.87 6.51 -6.82
N LEU A 136 -6.96 5.75 -6.71
CA LEU A 136 -6.93 4.41 -6.14
C LEU A 136 -6.92 3.39 -7.27
N LEU A 137 -6.15 2.32 -7.11
CA LEU A 137 -6.13 1.18 -8.00
C LEU A 137 -7.03 0.11 -7.41
N LEU A 138 -8.20 -0.05 -8.02
CA LEU A 138 -9.18 -1.08 -7.66
C LEU A 138 -8.87 -2.34 -8.46
N PHE A 139 -8.28 -3.33 -7.79
CA PHE A 139 -8.12 -4.67 -8.34
C PHE A 139 -9.32 -5.53 -7.96
N THR A 140 -9.86 -6.26 -8.93
CA THR A 140 -10.94 -7.24 -8.70
C THR A 140 -10.60 -8.53 -9.43
N GLN A 141 -10.84 -9.66 -8.77
CA GLN A 141 -10.67 -11.00 -9.35
C GLN A 141 -11.82 -11.93 -8.97
N VAL A 142 -12.26 -12.70 -9.95
CA VAL A 142 -13.29 -13.72 -9.77
C VAL A 142 -12.69 -15.08 -9.45
N LEU A 143 -13.50 -15.92 -8.83
CA LEU A 143 -13.19 -17.29 -8.44
C LEU A 143 -14.30 -18.21 -8.93
N ASN A 144 -14.00 -19.47 -9.17
CA ASN A 144 -15.02 -20.51 -9.30
C ASN A 144 -14.44 -21.85 -8.88
N HIS A 145 -14.72 -22.28 -7.66
CA HIS A 145 -14.28 -23.60 -7.19
C HIS A 145 -15.32 -24.70 -7.42
N ASN A 146 -16.60 -24.33 -7.56
CA ASN A 146 -17.71 -25.25 -7.33
C ASN A 146 -18.54 -25.51 -8.59
N ILE A 147 -18.66 -24.55 -9.52
CA ILE A 147 -19.50 -24.69 -10.71
C ILE A 147 -18.73 -25.43 -11.82
N GLU A 148 -19.10 -26.69 -12.09
CA GLU A 148 -18.46 -27.54 -13.12
C GLU A 148 -18.75 -27.07 -14.55
N HIS A 149 -19.99 -26.67 -14.81
CA HIS A 149 -20.46 -26.23 -16.12
C HIS A 149 -21.06 -24.83 -15.99
N PRO A 150 -20.22 -23.78 -15.93
CA PRO A 150 -20.70 -22.42 -15.70
C PRO A 150 -21.33 -21.77 -16.93
N ASP A 151 -21.31 -22.42 -18.11
CA ASP A 151 -21.96 -21.95 -19.35
C ASP A 151 -21.63 -20.49 -19.71
N ASN A 152 -20.36 -20.10 -19.54
CA ASN A 152 -19.89 -18.73 -19.75
C ASN A 152 -20.63 -17.69 -18.89
N LEU A 153 -20.94 -18.02 -17.63
CA LEU A 153 -21.55 -17.13 -16.65
C LEU A 153 -20.79 -15.81 -16.58
N LYS A 154 -21.49 -14.70 -16.79
CA LYS A 154 -20.90 -13.37 -16.76
C LYS A 154 -21.19 -12.65 -15.46
N VAL A 155 -20.14 -12.16 -14.81
CA VAL A 155 -20.24 -11.50 -13.52
C VAL A 155 -19.40 -10.22 -13.45
N ARG A 156 -19.71 -9.38 -12.46
CA ARG A 156 -18.96 -8.18 -12.09
C ARG A 156 -18.89 -8.10 -10.57
N HIS A 157 -17.93 -7.31 -10.08
CA HIS A 157 -17.93 -6.81 -8.72
C HIS A 157 -18.60 -5.44 -8.71
N ARG A 158 -19.57 -5.24 -7.81
CA ARG A 158 -20.07 -3.93 -7.41
C ARG A 158 -19.41 -3.53 -6.12
N VAL A 159 -18.43 -2.63 -6.22
CA VAL A 159 -17.62 -2.18 -5.08
C VAL A 159 -18.15 -0.84 -4.59
N THR A 160 -18.58 -0.79 -3.33
CA THR A 160 -19.06 0.42 -2.67
C THR A 160 -18.02 0.90 -1.65
N PHE A 161 -17.57 2.14 -1.78
CA PHE A 161 -16.75 2.82 -0.79
C PHE A 161 -17.63 3.68 0.10
N GLU A 162 -17.34 3.67 1.40
CA GLU A 162 -17.90 4.60 2.37
C GLU A 162 -16.81 5.57 2.81
N TYR A 163 -17.05 6.87 2.68
CA TYR A 163 -16.08 7.89 3.06
C TYR A 163 -16.74 9.13 3.66
N VAL A 164 -15.99 9.86 4.49
CA VAL A 164 -16.42 11.12 5.09
C VAL A 164 -15.53 12.25 4.57
N ARG A 165 -16.13 13.38 4.17
CA ARG A 165 -15.34 14.58 3.84
C ARG A 165 -14.89 15.22 5.15
N ASP A 166 -13.61 15.57 5.24
CA ASP A 166 -13.07 16.16 6.46
C ASP A 166 -13.79 17.47 6.86
N ARG A 167 -14.24 18.26 5.88
CA ARG A 167 -15.01 19.49 6.11
C ARG A 167 -16.39 19.29 6.74
N ASP A 168 -16.95 18.07 6.64
CA ASP A 168 -18.27 17.73 7.17
C ASP A 168 -18.20 17.17 8.60
N LEU A 169 -16.99 17.04 9.17
CA LEU A 169 -16.78 16.44 10.48
C LEU A 169 -17.16 17.39 11.62
N ALA A 170 -18.01 16.92 12.53
CA ALA A 170 -18.28 17.59 13.80
C ALA A 170 -17.15 17.39 14.82
N GLN A 171 -16.39 16.29 14.69
CA GLN A 171 -15.24 15.94 15.54
C GLN A 171 -14.09 15.46 14.65
N PRO A 172 -12.83 15.78 14.96
CA PRO A 172 -11.69 15.31 14.19
C PRO A 172 -11.67 13.79 14.05
N MET A 173 -11.44 13.30 12.84
CA MET A 173 -11.19 11.87 12.61
C MET A 173 -9.79 11.51 13.09
N LYS A 174 -9.64 10.31 13.65
CA LYS A 174 -8.34 9.72 13.98
C LYS A 174 -7.77 8.99 12.76
N PRO A 175 -6.56 9.33 12.33
CA PRO A 175 -5.95 8.73 11.16
C PRO A 175 -5.45 7.32 11.47
N LEU A 176 -5.70 6.41 10.53
CA LEU A 176 -5.06 5.10 10.50
C LEU A 176 -3.98 5.04 9.42
N PHE A 177 -2.92 4.31 9.69
CA PHE A 177 -1.99 3.84 8.66
C PHE A 177 -2.07 2.33 8.51
N ASN A 178 -1.80 1.85 7.30
CA ASN A 178 -1.92 0.46 6.91
C ASN A 178 -0.59 -0.29 7.00
N VAL A 179 -0.66 -1.54 7.45
CA VAL A 179 0.46 -2.49 7.42
C VAL A 179 -0.07 -3.84 6.98
N GLY A 180 0.63 -4.47 6.03
CA GLY A 180 0.34 -5.84 5.59
C GLY A 180 1.37 -6.82 6.15
N ALA A 181 0.92 -8.01 6.54
CA ALA A 181 1.80 -9.12 6.88
C ALA A 181 1.26 -10.42 6.30
N SER A 182 2.16 -11.37 6.02
CA SER A 182 1.81 -12.66 5.43
C SER A 182 2.47 -13.80 6.20
N GLY A 183 1.73 -14.90 6.32
CA GLY A 183 2.25 -16.19 6.76
C GLY A 183 3.08 -16.77 5.64
N MET A 184 4.20 -17.37 5.97
CA MET A 184 5.16 -17.88 5.02
C MET A 184 5.61 -19.29 5.38
N VAL A 185 6.01 -20.02 4.34
CA VAL A 185 6.80 -21.24 4.48
C VAL A 185 8.15 -21.04 3.81
N GLN A 186 9.17 -21.70 4.34
CA GLN A 186 10.49 -21.72 3.73
C GLN A 186 10.43 -22.57 2.46
N LEU A 187 10.90 -22.00 1.35
CA LEU A 187 11.11 -22.76 0.12
C LEU A 187 12.38 -23.59 0.29
N ASP A 188 12.26 -24.90 0.09
CA ASP A 188 13.42 -25.76 -0.07
C ASP A 188 13.65 -26.07 -1.54
N ASN A 189 14.89 -25.91 -2.01
CA ASN A 189 15.32 -26.33 -3.34
C ASN A 189 15.53 -27.85 -3.40
N ASN A 190 15.41 -28.56 -2.28
CA ASN A 190 15.50 -30.01 -2.19
C ASN A 190 14.10 -30.68 -2.18
N PRO A 191 13.69 -31.36 -3.25
CA PRO A 191 12.37 -32.02 -3.35
C PRO A 191 12.15 -33.16 -2.34
N LEU A 192 13.19 -33.64 -1.66
CA LEU A 192 13.08 -34.67 -0.61
C LEU A 192 12.63 -34.10 0.75
N ALA A 193 12.71 -32.78 0.97
CA ALA A 193 12.23 -32.17 2.21
C ALA A 193 10.70 -32.21 2.34
N LEU A 194 9.96 -32.20 1.21
CA LEU A 194 8.50 -32.37 1.21
C LEU A 194 8.05 -33.76 1.69
N ALA A 195 8.84 -34.80 1.43
CA ALA A 195 8.54 -36.15 1.91
C ALA A 195 8.62 -36.26 3.44
N SER A 196 9.23 -35.26 4.11
CA SER A 196 9.34 -35.17 5.56
C SER A 196 8.12 -34.48 6.21
N MET A 197 7.18 -33.94 5.42
CA MET A 197 5.95 -33.28 5.90
C MET A 197 4.85 -34.28 6.32
N MET A 198 5.22 -35.44 6.85
CA MET A 198 4.26 -36.49 7.20
C MET A 198 3.22 -36.00 8.22
N PRO A 199 1.95 -36.44 8.12
CA PRO A 199 0.90 -36.06 9.05
C PRO A 199 1.23 -36.55 10.47
N GLY A 200 1.07 -35.68 11.48
CA GLY A 200 1.11 -36.09 12.89
C GLY A 200 2.20 -35.47 13.77
N HIS A 201 2.89 -34.42 13.33
CA HIS A 201 3.65 -33.57 14.25
C HIS A 201 2.80 -32.36 14.66
N ASP A 202 2.05 -32.50 15.75
CA ASP A 202 1.35 -31.42 16.45
C ASP A 202 2.33 -30.51 17.25
N GLY A 203 3.56 -30.35 16.76
CA GLY A 203 4.59 -29.57 17.42
C GLY A 203 4.43 -28.08 17.15
N GLU A 204 4.43 -27.26 18.21
CA GLU A 204 4.74 -25.84 18.09
C GLU A 204 6.14 -25.70 17.47
N HIS A 205 6.21 -25.46 16.17
CA HIS A 205 7.46 -25.10 15.52
C HIS A 205 7.79 -23.65 15.85
N ALA A 206 9.09 -23.34 16.03
CA ALA A 206 9.54 -21.95 16.08
C ALA A 206 9.15 -21.21 14.78
N ALA A 207 8.99 -19.89 14.85
CA ALA A 207 8.55 -19.11 13.70
C ALA A 207 9.37 -19.36 12.43
N SER A 208 8.65 -19.44 11.32
CA SER A 208 9.20 -19.56 9.98
C SER A 208 10.04 -20.83 9.79
N CYS A 209 9.76 -21.90 10.53
CA CYS A 209 10.41 -23.21 10.40
C CYS A 209 9.67 -24.19 9.49
N LEU A 210 8.42 -23.90 9.09
CA LEU A 210 7.69 -24.78 8.18
C LEU A 210 8.34 -24.72 6.80
N ILE A 211 8.84 -25.85 6.32
CA ILE A 211 9.30 -26.02 4.94
C ILE A 211 8.09 -26.40 4.09
N GLY A 212 7.94 -25.79 2.92
CA GLY A 212 6.83 -26.09 2.02
C GLY A 212 7.16 -25.86 0.55
N SER A 213 6.22 -26.26 -0.32
CA SER A 213 6.28 -25.94 -1.74
C SER A 213 5.47 -24.70 -2.07
N ARG A 214 5.96 -23.92 -3.04
CA ARG A 214 5.19 -22.87 -3.70
C ARG A 214 3.92 -23.47 -4.30
N ALA A 215 2.80 -22.79 -4.10
CA ALA A 215 1.57 -23.13 -4.80
C ALA A 215 1.76 -22.94 -6.32
N PRO A 216 1.36 -23.91 -7.17
CA PRO A 216 1.56 -23.82 -8.62
C PRO A 216 0.92 -22.59 -9.29
N ASN A 217 -0.15 -22.09 -8.67
CA ASN A 217 -0.97 -20.96 -9.11
C ASN A 217 -0.47 -19.60 -8.57
N ALA A 218 0.59 -19.56 -7.77
CA ALA A 218 1.22 -18.30 -7.38
C ALA A 218 1.77 -17.60 -8.64
N THR A 219 1.14 -16.51 -9.06
CA THR A 219 1.53 -15.77 -10.26
C THR A 219 2.87 -15.06 -10.04
N ALA A 220 3.95 -15.65 -10.57
CA ALA A 220 5.34 -15.17 -10.46
C ALA A 220 5.80 -14.94 -8.99
N SER A 221 7.05 -14.50 -8.81
CA SER A 221 7.68 -14.29 -7.50
C SER A 221 7.03 -13.21 -6.60
N ALA A 222 5.80 -12.77 -6.91
CA ALA A 222 5.10 -11.70 -6.18
C ALA A 222 4.70 -12.10 -4.75
N ALA A 223 4.68 -13.39 -4.44
CA ALA A 223 4.51 -13.91 -3.09
C ALA A 223 5.81 -14.51 -2.51
N ASP A 224 6.94 -14.34 -3.19
CA ASP A 224 8.22 -14.83 -2.69
C ASP A 224 8.97 -13.71 -1.96
N TYR A 225 9.59 -14.08 -0.85
CA TYR A 225 10.30 -13.16 0.01
C TYR A 225 11.68 -13.70 0.33
N VAL A 226 12.60 -12.78 0.67
CA VAL A 226 13.85 -13.13 1.33
C VAL A 226 13.77 -12.56 2.73
N ASP A 227 13.83 -13.44 3.73
CA ASP A 227 13.77 -12.99 5.12
C ASP A 227 15.07 -12.29 5.55
N PRO A 228 15.11 -11.63 6.72
CA PRO A 228 16.33 -10.98 7.21
C PRO A 228 17.55 -11.90 7.40
N SER A 229 17.34 -13.23 7.43
CA SER A 229 18.39 -14.24 7.52
C SER A 229 18.85 -14.76 6.15
N GLY A 230 18.31 -14.21 5.06
CA GLY A 230 18.62 -14.60 3.68
C GLY A 230 17.88 -15.84 3.19
N ARG A 231 16.88 -16.34 3.93
CA ARG A 231 16.10 -17.52 3.53
C ARG A 231 15.05 -17.16 2.50
N HIS A 232 14.90 -18.02 1.49
CA HIS A 232 13.84 -17.91 0.50
C HIS A 232 12.53 -18.43 1.09
N MET A 233 11.51 -17.59 1.08
CA MET A 233 10.20 -17.86 1.66
C MET A 233 9.12 -17.65 0.59
N THR A 234 7.95 -18.25 0.79
CA THR A 234 6.76 -17.95 -0.02
C THR A 234 5.53 -17.77 0.86
N GLY A 235 4.72 -16.76 0.55
CA GLY A 235 3.42 -16.48 1.18
C GLY A 235 2.25 -17.24 0.54
N HIS A 236 2.51 -18.01 -0.53
CA HIS A 236 1.51 -18.85 -1.19
C HIS A 236 2.05 -20.27 -1.33
N TRP A 237 1.53 -21.18 -0.49
CA TRP A 237 2.08 -22.52 -0.35
C TRP A 237 1.04 -23.62 -0.49
N VAL A 238 1.49 -24.86 -0.43
CA VAL A 238 0.66 -26.06 -0.51
C VAL A 238 0.39 -26.64 0.88
N VAL A 239 -0.88 -26.88 1.20
CA VAL A 239 -1.33 -27.57 2.43
C VAL A 239 -1.69 -29.03 2.09
N PRO A 240 -1.05 -30.03 2.72
CA PRO A 240 -1.39 -31.44 2.51
C PRO A 240 -2.74 -31.81 3.14
N PRO A 241 -3.33 -32.97 2.80
CA PRO A 241 -4.48 -33.50 3.54
C PRO A 241 -4.24 -33.54 5.05
N GLY A 242 -5.26 -33.17 5.81
CA GLY A 242 -5.23 -33.08 7.27
C GLY A 242 -4.97 -31.68 7.81
N ARG A 243 -4.72 -31.62 9.12
CA ARG A 243 -4.55 -30.36 9.85
C ARG A 243 -3.09 -29.90 9.83
N GLN A 244 -2.86 -28.63 9.49
CA GLN A 244 -1.55 -27.98 9.49
C GLN A 244 -1.64 -26.68 10.28
N THR A 245 -0.66 -26.45 11.16
CA THR A 245 -0.43 -25.17 11.81
C THR A 245 0.90 -24.61 11.33
N ASN A 246 0.92 -23.32 10.98
CA ASN A 246 2.12 -22.60 10.59
C ASN A 246 2.24 -21.34 11.44
N ALA A 247 3.45 -21.07 11.94
CA ALA A 247 3.80 -19.83 12.63
C ALA A 247 4.90 -19.13 11.84
N SER A 248 4.73 -17.84 11.54
CA SER A 248 5.68 -17.05 10.76
C SER A 248 6.06 -15.77 11.48
N ASP A 249 7.36 -15.45 11.55
CA ASP A 249 7.82 -14.17 12.07
C ASP A 249 7.38 -13.06 11.12
N ILE A 250 6.51 -12.18 11.62
CA ILE A 250 6.00 -11.01 10.90
C ILE A 250 6.52 -9.69 11.48
N THR A 251 7.43 -9.75 12.45
CA THR A 251 8.04 -8.56 13.07
C THR A 251 8.67 -7.66 12.02
N TRP A 252 9.40 -8.28 11.08
CA TRP A 252 10.09 -7.57 10.00
C TRP A 252 9.15 -7.11 8.87
N PHE A 253 8.02 -7.79 8.65
CA PHE A 253 6.96 -7.30 7.76
C PHE A 253 6.31 -6.04 8.32
N MET A 254 5.96 -6.09 9.61
CA MET A 254 5.27 -4.98 10.24
C MET A 254 6.18 -3.78 10.45
N ASN A 255 7.45 -4.02 10.79
CA ASN A 255 8.50 -3.02 11.00
C ASN A 255 7.96 -1.75 11.67
N LEU A 256 7.28 -1.92 12.81
CA LEU A 256 6.49 -0.85 13.41
C LEU A 256 7.38 0.37 13.70
N PRO A 257 7.03 1.57 13.21
CA PRO A 257 7.88 2.75 13.37
C PRO A 257 7.91 3.26 14.82
N TYR A 258 6.88 2.96 15.61
CA TYR A 258 6.66 3.38 16.99
C TYR A 258 5.66 2.46 17.70
N ASP A 259 5.55 2.59 19.03
CA ASP A 259 4.46 1.99 19.79
C ASP A 259 3.12 2.57 19.32
N THR A 260 2.15 1.71 19.03
CA THR A 260 0.88 2.08 18.41
C THR A 260 -0.26 1.22 18.96
N LYS A 261 -1.46 1.39 18.41
CA LYS A 261 -2.64 0.58 18.69
C LYS A 261 -3.29 0.09 17.42
N LEU A 262 -3.64 -1.20 17.40
CA LEU A 262 -4.42 -1.84 16.35
C LEU A 262 -5.90 -1.49 16.53
N HIS A 263 -6.49 -0.83 15.55
CA HIS A 263 -7.91 -0.45 15.54
C HIS A 263 -8.72 -1.26 14.54
N TYR A 264 -8.08 -1.79 13.52
CA TYR A 264 -8.74 -2.55 12.45
C TYR A 264 -7.84 -3.69 11.96
N ALA A 265 -8.41 -4.86 11.70
CA ALA A 265 -7.73 -5.92 10.97
C ALA A 265 -8.70 -6.65 10.02
N ALA A 266 -8.23 -6.86 8.79
CA ALA A 266 -8.85 -7.72 7.80
C ALA A 266 -7.93 -8.88 7.47
N VAL A 267 -8.48 -10.09 7.43
CA VAL A 267 -7.73 -11.31 7.19
C VAL A 267 -8.09 -11.87 5.82
N HIS A 268 -7.07 -12.26 5.07
CA HIS A 268 -7.19 -12.96 3.80
C HIS A 268 -6.73 -14.40 4.00
N LEU A 269 -7.65 -15.34 3.78
CA LEU A 269 -7.41 -16.76 3.91
C LEU A 269 -7.92 -17.49 2.66
N HIS A 270 -7.22 -18.55 2.30
CA HIS A 270 -7.68 -19.52 1.31
C HIS A 270 -8.57 -20.60 1.95
N PRO A 271 -9.29 -21.41 1.13
CA PRO A 271 -10.12 -22.51 1.63
C PRO A 271 -9.36 -23.46 2.57
N PHE A 272 -10.10 -24.18 3.40
CA PHE A 272 -9.62 -25.05 4.47
C PHE A 272 -9.01 -24.32 5.68
N ALA A 273 -8.92 -22.99 5.67
CA ALA A 273 -8.52 -22.25 6.85
C ALA A 273 -9.54 -22.43 8.00
N GLU A 274 -9.04 -22.65 9.20
CA GLU A 274 -9.81 -22.63 10.45
C GLU A 274 -9.62 -21.30 11.17
N SER A 275 -8.38 -20.77 11.21
CA SER A 275 -8.10 -19.50 11.88
C SER A 275 -6.78 -18.85 11.47
N LEU A 276 -6.68 -17.55 11.75
CA LEU A 276 -5.44 -16.78 11.73
C LEU A 276 -5.31 -15.97 13.02
N SER A 277 -4.15 -16.00 13.66
CA SER A 277 -3.89 -15.24 14.88
C SER A 277 -2.59 -14.47 14.80
N ILE A 278 -2.52 -13.31 15.45
CA ILE A 278 -1.26 -12.62 15.72
C ILE A 278 -0.92 -12.88 17.19
N ARG A 279 0.28 -13.40 17.44
CA ARG A 279 0.83 -13.62 18.77
C ARG A 279 1.98 -12.66 19.01
N ASP A 280 1.94 -11.96 20.13
CA ASP A 280 3.10 -11.26 20.69
C ASP A 280 3.95 -12.29 21.43
N VAL A 281 5.10 -12.63 20.86
CA VAL A 281 6.00 -13.64 21.41
C VAL A 281 6.78 -13.11 22.60
N THR A 282 6.94 -11.78 22.70
CA THR A 282 7.63 -11.15 23.82
C THR A 282 6.84 -11.29 25.12
N THR A 283 5.50 -11.17 25.05
CA THR A 283 4.61 -11.32 26.21
C THR A 283 3.97 -12.71 26.31
N GLY A 284 3.92 -13.45 25.19
CA GLY A 284 3.24 -14.73 25.08
C GLY A 284 1.73 -14.61 24.78
N GLU A 285 1.21 -13.39 24.61
CA GLU A 285 -0.22 -13.13 24.44
C GLU A 285 -0.65 -13.21 22.97
N THR A 286 -1.89 -13.64 22.74
CA THR A 286 -2.53 -13.51 21.42
C THR A 286 -3.23 -12.16 21.33
N VAL A 287 -2.75 -11.28 20.45
CA VAL A 287 -3.27 -9.91 20.30
C VAL A 287 -4.47 -9.83 19.34
N LEU A 288 -4.57 -10.79 18.41
CA LEU A 288 -5.65 -10.89 17.44
C LEU A 288 -5.92 -12.37 17.16
N LYS A 289 -7.19 -12.75 17.05
CA LYS A 289 -7.62 -14.05 16.54
C LYS A 289 -8.83 -13.88 15.62
N SER A 290 -8.72 -14.39 14.42
CA SER A 290 -9.76 -14.41 13.39
C SER A 290 -10.12 -15.86 13.08
N GLN A 291 -11.40 -16.21 13.16
CA GLN A 291 -11.89 -17.52 12.75
C GLN A 291 -12.34 -17.48 11.29
N ALA A 292 -12.27 -18.63 10.63
CA ALA A 292 -12.82 -18.85 9.30
C ALA A 292 -13.80 -20.02 9.30
N LYS A 293 -14.83 -19.95 8.45
CA LYS A 293 -15.81 -21.02 8.27
C LYS A 293 -15.82 -21.49 6.82
N ASN A 294 -15.54 -22.78 6.63
CA ASN A 294 -15.67 -23.47 5.36
C ASN A 294 -17.15 -23.82 5.11
N PRO A 295 -17.61 -23.93 3.86
CA PRO A 295 -18.96 -24.41 3.55
C PRO A 295 -19.12 -25.88 3.94
N ALA A 296 -20.37 -26.32 4.17
CA ALA A 296 -20.67 -27.73 4.46
C ALA A 296 -20.40 -28.67 3.27
N ALA A 297 -20.45 -28.13 2.05
CA ALA A 297 -20.15 -28.84 0.81
C ALA A 297 -19.43 -27.90 -0.17
N GLY A 298 -18.56 -28.45 -1.02
CA GLY A 298 -17.74 -27.67 -1.95
C GLY A 298 -16.48 -27.09 -1.28
N VAL A 299 -15.79 -26.22 -2.02
CA VAL A 299 -14.54 -25.57 -1.59
C VAL A 299 -14.77 -24.06 -1.54
N GLY A 300 -14.36 -23.43 -0.43
CA GLY A 300 -14.46 -21.99 -0.26
C GLY A 300 -14.43 -21.57 1.21
N LEU A 301 -14.69 -20.29 1.46
CA LEU A 301 -14.93 -19.71 2.78
C LEU A 301 -16.27 -18.97 2.77
N THR A 302 -17.14 -19.31 3.71
CA THR A 302 -18.44 -18.65 3.89
C THR A 302 -18.36 -17.46 4.84
N HIS A 303 -17.36 -17.46 5.72
CA HIS A 303 -17.15 -16.40 6.70
C HIS A 303 -15.68 -16.33 7.12
N VAL A 304 -15.17 -15.11 7.28
CA VAL A 304 -13.90 -14.80 7.94
C VAL A 304 -14.15 -13.60 8.87
N ASP A 305 -13.71 -13.70 10.12
CA ASP A 305 -13.87 -12.60 11.07
C ASP A 305 -13.10 -11.34 10.64
N THR A 306 -13.61 -10.20 11.07
CA THR A 306 -12.91 -8.91 11.01
C THR A 306 -12.74 -8.36 12.41
N PHE A 307 -11.71 -7.55 12.60
CA PHE A 307 -11.48 -6.86 13.86
C PHE A 307 -11.68 -5.36 13.67
N ALA A 308 -12.43 -4.75 14.59
CA ALA A 308 -12.60 -3.32 14.72
C ALA A 308 -12.74 -2.97 16.20
N SER A 309 -11.92 -2.03 16.70
CA SER A 309 -11.93 -1.61 18.11
C SER A 309 -11.66 -0.12 18.25
N VAL A 310 -12.54 0.62 18.93
CA VAL A 310 -12.32 2.04 19.26
C VAL A 310 -11.21 2.24 20.30
N PRO A 311 -11.12 1.45 21.41
CA PRO A 311 -10.00 1.55 22.35
C PRO A 311 -8.64 1.16 21.75
N GLY A 312 -8.67 0.24 20.78
CA GLY A 312 -7.51 -0.36 20.12
C GLY A 312 -6.76 -1.39 20.98
N MET A 313 -5.97 -2.24 20.34
CA MET A 313 -5.06 -3.19 21.00
C MET A 313 -3.63 -2.68 20.97
N PRO A 314 -2.93 -2.52 22.11
CA PRO A 314 -1.55 -2.03 22.13
C PRO A 314 -0.60 -2.94 21.34
N MET A 315 0.27 -2.33 20.54
CA MET A 315 1.32 -3.00 19.78
C MET A 315 2.62 -2.22 19.98
N ARG A 316 3.64 -2.89 20.52
CA ARG A 316 4.96 -2.34 20.83
C ARG A 316 5.93 -2.52 19.68
N LYS A 317 6.70 -1.48 19.38
CA LYS A 317 7.72 -1.49 18.32
C LYS A 317 8.82 -2.52 18.57
N ASN A 318 9.22 -2.68 19.83
CA ASN A 318 10.35 -3.50 20.24
C ASN A 318 9.96 -4.95 20.58
N HIS A 319 8.69 -5.33 20.41
CA HIS A 319 8.24 -6.70 20.59
C HIS A 319 8.39 -7.52 19.32
N LYS A 320 8.39 -8.84 19.47
CA LYS A 320 8.36 -9.81 18.36
C LYS A 320 6.96 -10.34 18.18
N TYR A 321 6.56 -10.49 16.92
CA TYR A 321 5.23 -10.97 16.57
C TYR A 321 5.28 -12.09 15.56
N GLU A 322 4.38 -13.03 15.74
CA GLU A 322 4.18 -14.15 14.83
C GLU A 322 2.75 -14.18 14.33
N LEU A 323 2.61 -14.56 13.06
CA LEU A 323 1.32 -14.88 12.46
C LEU A 323 1.15 -16.39 12.48
N VAL A 324 0.11 -16.87 13.16
CA VAL A 324 -0.20 -18.29 13.32
C VAL A 324 -1.45 -18.63 12.52
N SER A 325 -1.29 -19.40 11.45
CA SER A 325 -2.38 -19.88 10.60
C SER A 325 -2.66 -21.35 10.85
N VAL A 326 -3.95 -21.70 10.90
CA VAL A 326 -4.40 -23.09 11.04
C VAL A 326 -5.27 -23.46 9.85
N TYR A 327 -4.92 -24.55 9.17
CA TYR A 327 -5.68 -25.14 8.08
C TYR A 327 -6.04 -26.59 8.41
N ASN A 328 -7.16 -27.06 7.88
CA ASN A 328 -7.57 -28.45 7.93
C ASN A 328 -8.12 -28.86 6.57
N ASN A 329 -7.22 -29.36 5.71
CA ASN A 329 -7.57 -29.80 4.37
C ASN A 329 -8.24 -31.17 4.44
N THR A 330 -9.57 -31.17 4.37
CA THR A 330 -10.39 -32.39 4.43
C THR A 330 -10.48 -33.14 3.10
N SER A 331 -9.79 -32.67 2.05
CA SER A 331 -9.75 -33.37 0.76
C SER A 331 -8.69 -34.47 0.75
N SER A 332 -8.72 -35.34 -0.27
CA SER A 332 -7.70 -36.37 -0.48
C SER A 332 -6.43 -35.86 -1.16
N GLY A 333 -6.47 -34.64 -1.70
CA GLY A 333 -5.36 -34.02 -2.42
C GLY A 333 -4.76 -32.84 -1.66
N THR A 334 -3.72 -32.24 -2.23
CA THR A 334 -3.18 -31.00 -1.69
C THR A 334 -4.03 -29.80 -2.11
N ALA A 335 -4.03 -28.76 -1.29
CA ALA A 335 -4.73 -27.51 -1.54
C ALA A 335 -3.75 -26.34 -1.54
N ASP A 336 -4.05 -25.29 -2.31
CA ASP A 336 -3.28 -24.06 -2.27
C ASP A 336 -3.72 -23.18 -1.08
N SER A 337 -2.78 -22.45 -0.50
CA SER A 337 -3.00 -21.70 0.74
C SER A 337 -2.25 -20.38 0.79
N MET A 338 -2.91 -19.36 1.31
CA MET A 338 -2.33 -18.08 1.69
C MET A 338 -3.01 -17.60 2.97
N ALA A 339 -2.22 -17.06 3.89
CA ALA A 339 -2.70 -16.39 5.08
C ALA A 339 -2.07 -15.01 5.17
N SER A 340 -2.86 -13.96 4.98
CA SER A 340 -2.37 -12.58 5.09
C SER A 340 -3.29 -11.75 5.98
N VAL A 341 -2.75 -10.71 6.58
CA VAL A 341 -3.49 -9.77 7.42
C VAL A 341 -3.16 -8.34 7.02
N PHE A 342 -4.17 -7.48 7.00
CA PHE A 342 -4.08 -6.06 6.72
C PHE A 342 -4.56 -5.29 7.95
N LEU A 343 -3.67 -4.50 8.53
CA LEU A 343 -3.80 -3.89 9.84
C LEU A 343 -3.95 -2.37 9.70
N GLY A 344 -4.86 -1.77 10.46
CA GLY A 344 -5.02 -0.33 10.61
C GLY A 344 -4.59 0.11 12.02
N PHE A 345 -3.49 0.85 12.08
CA PHE A 345 -2.88 1.32 13.32
C PHE A 345 -3.04 2.84 13.51
N ASP A 346 -3.01 3.33 14.75
CA ASP A 346 -2.93 4.78 15.04
C ASP A 346 -1.76 5.42 14.28
N ASP A 347 -2.02 6.51 13.55
CA ASP A 347 -0.99 7.27 12.82
C ASP A 347 -0.65 8.62 13.48
N PRO A 348 0.23 8.65 14.49
CA PRO A 348 0.71 9.89 15.11
C PRO A 348 1.58 10.76 14.19
N GLU A 349 2.05 10.26 13.05
CA GLU A 349 2.84 11.04 12.09
C GLU A 349 1.94 11.86 11.15
N PHE A 350 0.65 11.51 11.05
CA PHE A 350 -0.29 12.24 10.23
C PHE A 350 -0.54 13.63 10.79
N ILE A 351 -0.10 14.62 10.03
CA ILE A 351 -0.43 16.03 10.26
C ILE A 351 -1.47 16.42 9.21
N LYS A 352 -2.68 16.73 9.68
CA LYS A 352 -3.77 17.18 8.82
C LYS A 352 -3.33 18.38 7.96
N PRO A 353 -3.35 18.27 6.62
CA PRO A 353 -3.05 19.41 5.78
C PRO A 353 -4.12 20.47 5.83
N SER A 354 -3.72 21.73 5.62
CA SER A 354 -4.67 22.76 5.19
C SER A 354 -5.14 22.48 3.76
N ALA A 355 -6.35 22.92 3.41
CA ALA A 355 -6.88 22.77 2.05
C ALA A 355 -5.92 23.36 0.99
N ALA A 356 -5.35 24.53 1.26
CA ALA A 356 -4.36 25.16 0.37
C ALA A 356 -3.06 24.34 0.27
N GLY A 357 -2.61 23.75 1.38
CA GLY A 357 -1.42 22.89 1.40
C GLY A 357 -1.62 21.61 0.59
N LEU A 358 -2.76 20.93 0.77
CA LEU A 358 -3.11 19.76 -0.02
C LEU A 358 -3.23 20.10 -1.50
N ALA A 359 -3.95 21.18 -1.83
CA ALA A 359 -4.09 21.65 -3.20
C ALA A 359 -2.75 21.99 -3.87
N LYS A 360 -1.86 22.66 -3.15
CA LYS A 360 -0.50 22.94 -3.63
C LYS A 360 0.27 21.65 -3.92
N ARG A 361 0.26 20.69 -2.99
CA ARG A 361 0.98 19.42 -3.17
C ARG A 361 0.40 18.59 -4.31
N SER A 362 -0.92 18.50 -4.43
CA SER A 362 -1.58 17.87 -5.57
C SER A 362 -1.18 18.53 -6.89
N ALA A 363 -1.24 19.87 -6.97
CA ALA A 363 -0.86 20.60 -8.19
C ALA A 363 0.62 20.38 -8.56
N THR A 364 1.54 20.37 -7.60
CA THR A 364 2.96 20.06 -7.85
C THR A 364 3.13 18.62 -8.36
N LEU A 365 2.43 17.66 -7.77
CA LEU A 365 2.50 16.26 -8.18
C LEU A 365 1.85 15.98 -9.54
N ASP A 366 0.91 16.82 -9.97
CA ASP A 366 0.20 16.71 -11.25
C ASP A 366 0.78 17.61 -12.35
N SER A 367 1.70 18.53 -12.03
CA SER A 367 2.33 19.42 -13.01
C SER A 367 3.17 18.64 -14.04
N ASP A 368 3.07 18.97 -15.32
CA ASP A 368 3.97 18.42 -16.35
C ASP A 368 5.27 19.20 -16.49
N THR A 369 5.48 20.21 -15.64
CA THR A 369 6.64 21.10 -15.71
C THR A 369 7.23 21.40 -14.33
N ILE A 370 8.54 21.63 -14.30
CA ILE A 370 9.23 22.26 -13.17
C ILE A 370 9.85 23.58 -13.64
N VAL A 371 9.86 24.58 -12.77
CA VAL A 371 10.48 25.89 -13.04
C VAL A 371 11.54 26.18 -11.99
N MET A 372 12.80 26.15 -12.39
CA MET A 372 13.93 26.55 -11.55
C MET A 372 14.17 28.04 -11.70
N ARG A 373 13.87 28.81 -10.65
CA ARG A 373 14.13 30.26 -10.62
C ARG A 373 15.56 30.53 -10.22
N THR A 374 16.35 31.08 -11.14
CA THR A 374 17.78 31.28 -10.92
C THR A 374 18.19 32.74 -11.01
N SER A 375 19.39 33.07 -10.51
CA SER A 375 20.00 34.39 -10.71
C SER A 375 20.29 34.74 -12.19
N ALA A 376 20.30 33.76 -13.09
CA ALA A 376 20.49 33.93 -14.52
C ALA A 376 19.16 33.95 -15.32
N GLY A 377 18.02 33.84 -14.64
CA GLY A 377 16.69 33.71 -15.25
C GLY A 377 16.01 32.38 -14.92
N ASP A 378 14.79 32.20 -15.41
CA ASP A 378 14.00 31.01 -15.14
C ASP A 378 14.32 29.89 -16.13
N LEU A 379 14.51 28.69 -15.60
CA LEU A 379 14.78 27.46 -16.34
C LEU A 379 13.59 26.52 -16.18
N SER A 380 12.78 26.38 -17.22
CA SER A 380 11.64 25.45 -17.23
C SER A 380 12.00 24.11 -17.85
N ALA A 381 11.53 23.00 -17.30
CA ALA A 381 11.65 21.67 -17.89
C ALA A 381 10.32 20.93 -17.88
N THR A 382 10.02 20.22 -18.96
CA THR A 382 8.86 19.31 -19.09
C THR A 382 9.25 17.93 -18.58
N LEU A 383 8.44 17.37 -17.68
CA LEU A 383 8.66 16.11 -17.02
C LEU A 383 8.30 14.92 -17.94
N ASP A 384 9.17 13.92 -18.01
CA ASP A 384 8.93 12.66 -18.72
C ASP A 384 8.39 11.61 -17.75
N ARG A 385 7.12 11.79 -17.37
CA ARG A 385 6.38 10.90 -16.48
C ARG A 385 6.19 9.49 -17.06
N SER A 386 6.34 9.34 -18.37
CA SER A 386 6.19 8.06 -19.06
C SER A 386 7.43 7.18 -18.91
N ALA A 387 8.62 7.79 -18.96
CA ALA A 387 9.89 7.09 -18.85
C ALA A 387 10.41 6.99 -17.41
N ALA A 388 10.10 7.97 -16.55
CA ALA A 388 10.63 8.06 -15.19
C ALA A 388 9.59 8.53 -14.13
N PRO A 389 8.45 7.85 -13.98
CA PRO A 389 7.38 8.26 -13.06
C PRO A 389 7.84 8.34 -11.60
N ASN A 390 8.63 7.37 -11.12
CA ASN A 390 9.06 7.33 -9.72
C ASN A 390 10.06 8.45 -9.43
N THR A 391 10.97 8.71 -10.36
CA THR A 391 11.95 9.78 -10.29
C THR A 391 11.27 11.15 -10.27
N VAL A 392 10.23 11.35 -11.10
CA VAL A 392 9.42 12.58 -11.09
C VAL A 392 8.81 12.82 -9.70
N ILE A 393 8.20 11.80 -9.08
CA ILE A 393 7.61 11.94 -7.75
C ILE A 393 8.69 12.23 -6.70
N GLN A 394 9.84 11.54 -6.74
CA GLN A 394 10.94 11.78 -5.82
C GLN A 394 11.49 13.20 -5.92
N VAL A 395 11.65 13.73 -7.14
CA VAL A 395 12.06 15.12 -7.34
C VAL A 395 11.00 16.07 -6.78
N ALA A 396 9.72 15.88 -7.11
CA ALA A 396 8.63 16.70 -6.58
C ALA A 396 8.61 16.73 -5.04
N ARG A 397 8.86 15.60 -4.37
CA ARG A 397 9.00 15.53 -2.91
C ARG A 397 10.15 16.39 -2.38
N LEU A 398 11.31 16.32 -3.02
CA LEU A 398 12.46 17.15 -2.66
C LEU A 398 12.17 18.64 -2.88
N LEU A 399 11.46 18.99 -3.97
CA LEU A 399 11.03 20.37 -4.22
C LEU A 399 10.06 20.87 -3.14
N LEU A 400 9.03 20.09 -2.82
CA LEU A 400 8.05 20.41 -1.77
C LEU A 400 8.71 20.53 -0.39
N GLY A 401 9.74 19.73 -0.14
CA GLY A 401 10.57 19.80 1.06
C GLY A 401 11.55 20.98 1.08
N GLY A 402 11.64 21.78 0.01
CA GLY A 402 12.57 22.91 -0.12
C GLY A 402 14.03 22.49 -0.23
N ALA A 403 14.32 21.24 -0.62
CA ALA A 403 15.68 20.69 -0.61
C ALA A 403 16.63 21.42 -1.57
N PHE A 404 16.08 22.03 -2.63
CA PHE A 404 16.83 22.74 -3.66
C PHE A 404 16.83 24.26 -3.48
N ASP A 405 16.12 24.80 -2.48
CA ASP A 405 16.03 26.23 -2.25
C ASP A 405 17.38 26.79 -1.80
N ASN A 406 17.78 27.93 -2.38
CA ASN A 406 19.05 28.61 -2.12
C ASN A 406 20.30 27.76 -2.41
N THR A 407 20.18 26.78 -3.32
CA THR A 407 21.33 25.97 -3.76
C THR A 407 22.12 26.67 -4.88
N SER A 408 23.36 26.21 -5.10
CA SER A 408 24.19 26.68 -6.21
C SER A 408 24.22 25.64 -7.32
N ALA A 409 23.91 26.07 -8.54
CA ALA A 409 24.11 25.30 -9.75
C ALA A 409 25.50 25.61 -10.32
N ILE A 410 26.36 24.60 -10.44
CA ILE A 410 27.76 24.75 -10.87
C ILE A 410 27.90 24.25 -12.31
N ASN A 411 28.39 25.10 -13.21
CA ASN A 411 28.70 24.72 -14.58
C ASN A 411 30.03 23.95 -14.65
N ASN A 412 30.01 22.71 -15.13
CA ASN A 412 31.22 21.88 -15.34
C ASN A 412 31.63 21.77 -16.81
N GLY A 413 31.07 22.60 -17.68
CA GLY A 413 31.37 22.68 -19.11
C GLY A 413 30.52 21.74 -19.97
N SER A 414 30.22 20.52 -19.51
CA SER A 414 29.31 19.58 -20.18
C SER A 414 27.92 19.51 -19.55
N ASP A 415 27.82 19.80 -18.25
CA ASP A 415 26.59 19.78 -17.47
C ASP A 415 26.53 20.97 -16.48
N LEU A 416 25.31 21.28 -16.04
CA LEU A 416 25.04 22.13 -14.88
C LEU A 416 24.63 21.23 -13.72
N ARG A 417 25.33 21.27 -12.58
CA ARG A 417 25.05 20.43 -11.40
C ARG A 417 24.47 21.20 -10.26
N LEU A 418 23.35 20.73 -9.73
CA LEU A 418 22.72 21.20 -8.51
C LEU A 418 22.84 20.09 -7.47
N ALA A 419 23.83 20.18 -6.58
CA ALA A 419 24.02 19.21 -5.50
C ALA A 419 23.33 19.70 -4.22
N ILE A 420 22.70 18.78 -3.48
CA ILE A 420 22.06 19.06 -2.20
C ILE A 420 22.68 18.20 -1.08
N PRO A 421 22.87 18.75 0.13
CA PRO A 421 23.39 17.99 1.24
C PRO A 421 22.38 16.94 1.73
N VAL A 422 22.85 15.73 2.02
CA VAL A 422 22.03 14.65 2.59
C VAL A 422 21.86 14.86 4.10
N THR A 423 21.09 15.87 4.47
CA THR A 423 20.65 16.10 5.86
C THR A 423 19.66 15.03 6.31
N GLU A 424 19.37 14.93 7.62
CA GLU A 424 18.33 14.02 8.13
C GLU A 424 16.96 14.31 7.50
N ARG A 425 16.59 15.59 7.39
CA ARG A 425 15.36 16.02 6.71
C ARG A 425 15.30 15.51 5.27
N VAL A 426 16.38 15.68 4.51
CA VAL A 426 16.45 15.20 3.11
C VAL A 426 16.41 13.68 3.06
N ARG A 427 17.12 12.98 3.96
CA ARG A 427 17.12 11.52 4.06
C ARG A 427 15.71 10.96 4.26
N ASN A 428 14.87 11.62 5.06
CA ASN A 428 13.49 11.23 5.30
C ASN A 428 12.58 11.46 4.07
N LEU A 429 13.01 12.26 3.10
CA LEU A 429 12.32 12.47 1.83
C LEU A 429 12.74 11.47 0.74
N LEU A 430 13.84 10.75 0.92
CA LEU A 430 14.35 9.80 -0.07
C LEU A 430 13.61 8.47 -0.01
N GLN A 431 13.32 7.91 -1.18
CA GLN A 431 12.85 6.55 -1.35
C GLN A 431 13.82 5.75 -2.23
N PRO A 432 13.86 4.42 -2.08
CA PRO A 432 14.45 3.55 -3.08
C PRO A 432 13.77 3.80 -4.43
N LEU A 433 14.55 4.17 -5.44
CA LEU A 433 14.08 4.26 -6.82
C LEU A 433 14.37 2.94 -7.52
N ALA A 434 13.35 2.34 -8.11
CA ALA A 434 13.50 1.14 -8.94
C ALA A 434 12.56 1.21 -10.15
N GLY A 435 13.00 0.63 -11.27
CA GLY A 435 12.14 0.36 -12.43
C GLY A 435 11.96 1.49 -13.44
N ASP A 436 12.48 2.70 -13.19
CA ASP A 436 12.45 3.77 -14.19
C ASP A 436 13.46 3.49 -15.32
N ARG A 437 13.00 3.64 -16.57
CA ARG A 437 13.86 3.47 -17.75
C ARG A 437 14.72 4.70 -18.00
N GLY A 438 14.20 5.88 -17.61
CA GLY A 438 14.78 7.17 -17.93
C GLY A 438 14.56 7.57 -19.39
N GLY A 439 14.52 8.88 -19.64
CA GLY A 439 14.50 9.46 -20.98
C GLY A 439 15.87 9.45 -21.67
N PRO A 440 15.96 9.90 -22.92
CA PRO A 440 17.22 10.02 -23.64
C PRO A 440 18.15 11.05 -22.96
N ILE A 441 19.44 10.71 -22.85
CA ILE A 441 20.46 11.60 -22.27
C ILE A 441 21.10 12.43 -23.38
N GLU A 442 20.47 13.56 -23.69
CA GLU A 442 20.88 14.49 -24.73
C GLU A 442 20.90 15.93 -24.22
N ARG A 443 21.34 16.88 -25.05
CA ARG A 443 21.36 18.31 -24.66
C ARG A 443 19.97 18.75 -24.20
N GLY A 444 19.90 19.35 -23.02
CA GLY A 444 18.67 19.78 -22.37
C GLY A 444 17.99 18.69 -21.53
N ALA A 445 18.50 17.46 -21.47
CA ALA A 445 18.01 16.47 -20.53
C ALA A 445 18.29 16.93 -19.08
N VAL A 446 17.31 16.72 -18.20
CA VAL A 446 17.43 16.93 -16.75
C VAL A 446 17.41 15.57 -16.08
N MET A 447 18.46 15.29 -15.31
CA MET A 447 18.68 14.03 -14.63
C MET A 447 18.62 14.21 -13.13
N TYR A 448 18.05 13.23 -12.43
CA TYR A 448 18.14 13.11 -10.98
C TYR A 448 19.23 12.11 -10.64
N CYS A 449 20.11 12.49 -9.71
CA CYS A 449 21.16 11.61 -9.21
C CYS A 449 20.87 11.28 -7.74
N PRO A 450 20.74 10.00 -7.36
CA PRO A 450 20.59 9.60 -5.96
C PRO A 450 21.92 9.73 -5.18
N PRO A 451 21.92 9.53 -3.85
CA PRO A 451 23.16 9.49 -3.08
C PRO A 451 24.18 8.49 -3.66
N PRO A 452 25.49 8.77 -3.56
CA PRO A 452 26.12 9.84 -2.77
C PRO A 452 26.11 11.22 -3.42
N GLU A 453 25.77 11.34 -4.70
CA GLU A 453 25.75 12.61 -5.44
C GLU A 453 24.34 13.16 -5.58
N LEU A 454 23.64 13.30 -4.44
CA LEU A 454 22.24 13.69 -4.44
C LEU A 454 22.04 15.07 -5.10
N GLY A 455 21.26 15.12 -6.17
CA GLY A 455 21.04 16.37 -6.89
C GLY A 455 20.39 16.25 -8.27
N LEU A 456 20.42 17.36 -9.00
CA LEU A 456 19.99 17.44 -10.39
C LEU A 456 21.17 17.75 -11.31
N ARG A 457 21.12 17.23 -12.54
CA ARG A 457 22.05 17.59 -13.61
C ARG A 457 21.28 18.04 -14.84
N ILE A 458 21.69 19.14 -15.46
CA ILE A 458 21.16 19.59 -16.76
C ILE A 458 22.26 19.43 -17.80
N ILE A 459 22.00 18.65 -18.85
CA ILE A 459 22.98 18.37 -19.90
C ILE A 459 23.13 19.58 -20.83
N LEU A 460 24.33 20.16 -20.90
CA LEU A 460 24.64 21.34 -21.72
C LEU A 460 25.25 20.95 -23.08
N LYS A 461 26.02 19.86 -23.11
CA LYS A 461 26.67 19.32 -24.33
C LYS A 461 26.50 17.80 -24.37
N ALA A 462 26.17 17.26 -25.53
CA ALA A 462 26.11 15.82 -25.73
C ALA A 462 27.53 15.25 -25.81
N ALA A 463 28.05 14.66 -24.72
CA ALA A 463 29.32 13.92 -24.75
C ALA A 463 29.49 12.92 -23.59
N ALA A 464 30.06 11.75 -23.92
CA ALA A 464 30.66 10.70 -23.06
C ALA A 464 29.73 9.92 -22.09
N PRO A 465 30.10 8.69 -21.65
CA PRO A 465 29.20 7.81 -20.90
C PRO A 465 28.81 8.44 -19.56
N TYR A 466 27.50 8.66 -19.40
CA TYR A 466 26.94 9.18 -18.17
C TYR A 466 26.87 8.11 -17.09
N ASP A 467 26.93 8.56 -15.85
CA ASP A 467 26.70 7.73 -14.68
C ASP A 467 25.32 7.07 -14.81
N ASN A 468 25.31 5.74 -14.91
CA ASN A 468 24.10 4.93 -15.03
C ASN A 468 23.24 4.97 -13.75
N ARG A 469 23.71 5.60 -12.67
CA ARG A 469 22.92 5.84 -11.45
C ARG A 469 21.97 7.02 -11.57
N CYS A 470 22.20 7.94 -12.51
CA CYS A 470 21.33 9.11 -12.68
C CYS A 470 20.24 8.82 -13.71
N THR A 471 18.99 9.19 -13.41
CA THR A 471 17.83 8.94 -14.26
C THR A 471 17.40 10.23 -14.93
N ALA A 472 17.39 10.27 -16.27
CA ALA A 472 16.80 11.37 -17.02
C ALA A 472 15.28 11.35 -16.85
N PHE A 473 14.71 12.43 -16.31
CA PHE A 473 13.28 12.48 -15.94
C PHE A 473 12.56 13.72 -16.47
N ALA A 474 13.28 14.67 -17.07
CA ALA A 474 12.68 15.85 -17.68
C ALA A 474 13.55 16.38 -18.82
N ARG A 475 12.99 17.32 -19.60
CA ARG A 475 13.67 18.00 -20.69
C ARG A 475 13.43 19.49 -20.60
N MET A 476 14.47 20.29 -20.70
CA MET A 476 14.38 21.74 -20.75
C MET A 476 13.41 22.19 -21.85
N ALA A 477 12.36 22.92 -21.46
CA ALA A 477 11.50 23.62 -22.39
C ALA A 477 12.29 24.80 -22.98
N ALA A 478 12.19 25.02 -24.29
CA ALA A 478 13.13 25.82 -25.05
C ALA A 478 13.33 27.25 -24.50
N SER A 479 14.47 27.47 -23.83
CA SER A 479 15.11 28.79 -23.69
C SER A 479 16.57 28.67 -24.14
N PRO A 480 16.80 28.66 -25.47
CA PRO A 480 18.14 28.46 -26.03
C PRO A 480 19.11 29.53 -25.55
N GLU A 481 18.63 30.75 -25.32
CA GLU A 481 19.43 31.89 -24.89
C GLU A 481 20.03 31.69 -23.51
N ILE A 482 19.21 31.33 -22.50
CA ILE A 482 19.71 31.08 -21.15
C ILE A 482 20.60 29.84 -21.14
N MET A 483 20.20 28.76 -21.82
CA MET A 483 21.01 27.55 -21.92
C MET A 483 22.35 27.79 -22.62
N ASN A 484 22.39 28.63 -23.65
CA ASN A 484 23.62 29.02 -24.33
C ASN A 484 24.49 29.90 -23.42
N ALA A 485 23.90 30.90 -22.75
CA ALA A 485 24.61 31.78 -21.82
C ALA A 485 25.26 30.98 -20.67
N ILE A 486 24.55 29.98 -20.13
CA ILE A 486 25.09 29.06 -19.14
C ILE A 486 26.21 28.22 -19.75
N ALA A 487 25.99 27.63 -20.92
CA ALA A 487 26.97 26.74 -21.56
C ALA A 487 28.27 27.44 -22.02
N THR A 488 28.24 28.75 -22.25
CA THR A 488 29.41 29.56 -22.60
C THR A 488 30.08 30.22 -21.39
N ALA A 489 29.44 30.22 -20.22
CA ALA A 489 30.06 30.71 -18.99
C ALA A 489 31.28 29.85 -18.62
N PRO A 490 32.33 30.43 -18.00
CA PRO A 490 33.48 29.67 -17.53
C PRO A 490 33.09 28.52 -16.61
N SER A 491 33.78 27.37 -16.71
CA SER A 491 33.60 26.27 -15.76
C SER A 491 33.86 26.75 -14.33
N GLY A 492 33.04 26.30 -13.39
CA GLY A 492 33.03 26.77 -12.00
C GLY A 492 32.12 27.98 -11.74
N THR A 493 31.51 28.56 -12.78
CA THR A 493 30.48 29.60 -12.59
C THR A 493 29.32 29.02 -11.80
N ALA A 494 28.98 29.67 -10.68
CA ALA A 494 27.86 29.31 -9.84
C ALA A 494 26.65 30.19 -10.14
N ILE A 495 25.48 29.56 -10.27
CA ILE A 495 24.19 30.23 -10.41
C ILE A 495 23.38 29.93 -9.16
N SER A 496 22.96 30.97 -8.43
CA SER A 496 22.08 30.77 -7.28
C SER A 496 20.68 30.38 -7.74
N VAL A 497 20.16 29.26 -7.22
CA VAL A 497 18.79 28.78 -7.37
C VAL A 497 17.99 29.34 -6.20
N LYS A 498 17.08 30.27 -6.49
CA LYS A 498 16.24 30.90 -5.45
C LYS A 498 15.16 29.94 -4.96
N ARG A 499 14.52 29.25 -5.91
CA ARG A 499 13.42 28.32 -5.67
C ARG A 499 13.19 27.45 -6.90
N ILE A 500 12.66 26.26 -6.71
CA ILE A 500 12.08 25.47 -7.80
C ILE A 500 10.60 25.28 -7.53
N ASP A 501 9.77 25.61 -8.53
CA ASP A 501 8.30 25.48 -8.48
C ASP A 501 7.80 24.26 -9.25
#